data_AF-A0A177EAU3-F1
#
_entry.id   AF-A0A177EAU3-F1
#
_cell.length_a   1.000
_cell.length_b   1.000
_cell.length_c   1.000
_cell.angle_alpha   90.00
_cell.angle_beta   90.00
_cell.angle_gamma   90.00
#
_symmetry.space_group_name_H-M   'P 1'
#
loop_
_entity.id
_entity.type
_entity.pdbx_description
1 polymer ?
#
loop_
_entity_poly.entity_id
_entity_poly.type
_entity_poly.pdbx_seq_one_letter_code
_entity_poly.pdbx_strand_id
1 'polypeptide(L)'
;MTQKRRNHGRAKQNRGHTRNIRCENCFRCCPKDKAIKRFHIRNVIDTASFDDIKLASVYEDFEVPKFYYKLEYCISCAVHQRIVRSRSAEDRKDRSNPFTRKRQTLLSASS
;
A
#
# COMPACT_ATOMS: atom_id res chain seq x y z
N MET A 1 7.21 14.39 28.25
CA MET A 1 7.06 14.34 26.76
C MET A 1 5.93 13.39 26.40
N THR A 2 4.99 13.78 25.54
CA THR A 2 3.84 12.93 25.19
C THR A 2 4.17 11.96 24.05
N GLN A 3 3.97 10.66 24.26
CA GLN A 3 4.19 9.64 23.22
C GLN A 3 2.92 9.44 22.37
N LYS A 4 2.90 9.93 21.14
CA LYS A 4 1.73 9.77 20.24
C LYS A 4 1.45 8.32 19.84
N ARG A 5 2.48 7.46 19.74
CA ARG A 5 2.36 6.05 19.33
C ARG A 5 3.38 5.19 20.10
N ARG A 6 2.94 4.04 20.63
CA ARG A 6 3.80 3.05 21.30
C ARG A 6 5.00 2.60 20.46
N ASN A 7 4.81 2.53 19.13
CA ASN A 7 5.85 2.10 18.19
C ASN A 7 6.69 3.25 17.60
N HIS A 8 6.51 4.50 18.05
CA HIS A 8 7.17 5.70 17.52
C HIS A 8 7.01 5.88 15.99
N GLY A 9 5.99 5.25 15.39
CA GLY A 9 5.77 5.23 13.94
C GLY A 9 6.73 4.35 13.15
N ARG A 10 7.32 3.31 13.76
CA ARG A 10 8.22 2.35 13.10
C ARG A 10 7.87 0.91 13.48
N ALA A 11 8.20 -0.04 12.59
CA ALA A 11 8.09 -1.47 12.89
C ALA A 11 9.35 -2.10 13.51
N LYS A 12 10.44 -1.32 13.67
CA LYS A 12 11.72 -1.80 14.20
C LYS A 12 11.59 -2.22 15.68
N GLN A 13 11.98 -3.46 15.98
CA GLN A 13 12.12 -4.01 17.34
C GLN A 13 13.42 -4.84 17.43
N ASN A 14 14.03 -4.91 18.62
CA ASN A 14 15.23 -5.71 18.94
C ASN A 14 16.42 -5.55 17.96
N ARG A 15 16.65 -4.34 17.43
CA ARG A 15 17.77 -4.01 16.52
C ARG A 15 18.21 -2.56 16.72
N GLY A 16 19.45 -2.22 16.38
CA GLY A 16 20.02 -0.86 16.45
C GLY A 16 19.84 -0.03 15.16
N HIS A 17 20.09 -0.63 13.99
CA HIS A 17 20.04 0.04 12.70
C HIS A 17 19.20 -0.74 11.67
N THR A 18 18.67 -0.04 10.68
CA THR A 18 17.89 -0.60 9.58
C THR A 18 18.20 0.14 8.30
N ARG A 19 18.37 -0.56 7.19
CA ARG A 19 18.71 0.05 5.90
C ARG A 19 17.68 1.12 5.51
N ASN A 20 18.18 2.19 4.91
CA ASN A 20 17.36 3.27 4.39
C ASN A 20 16.94 3.00 2.95
N ILE A 21 15.85 3.63 2.56
CA ILE A 21 15.17 3.52 1.27
C ILE A 21 14.91 4.93 0.76
N ARG A 22 14.82 5.08 -0.56
CA ARG A 22 14.46 6.34 -1.21
C ARG A 22 12.98 6.31 -1.55
N CYS A 23 12.25 7.34 -1.12
CA CYS A 23 10.85 7.52 -1.49
C CYS A 23 10.74 7.67 -3.02
N GLU A 24 9.80 7.00 -3.65
CA GLU A 24 9.67 7.04 -5.13
C GLU A 24 9.31 8.43 -5.67
N ASN A 25 8.57 9.22 -4.90
CA ASN A 25 8.06 10.50 -5.41
C ASN A 25 8.95 11.71 -5.10
N CYS A 26 9.71 11.66 -4.01
CA CYS A 26 10.51 12.80 -3.54
C CYS A 26 11.97 12.44 -3.24
N PHE A 27 12.35 11.17 -3.46
CA PHE A 27 13.70 10.63 -3.23
C PHE A 27 14.27 10.86 -1.82
N ARG A 28 13.41 11.24 -0.87
CA ARG A 28 13.79 11.43 0.53
C ARG A 28 14.27 10.10 1.12
N CYS A 29 15.39 10.17 1.84
CA CYS A 29 15.92 9.05 2.61
C CYS A 29 15.00 8.76 3.80
N CYS A 30 14.40 7.57 3.82
CA CYS A 30 13.53 7.09 4.89
C CYS A 30 13.97 5.70 5.35
N PRO A 31 13.96 5.40 6.65
CA PRO A 31 14.28 4.05 7.12
C PRO A 31 13.21 3.05 6.67
N LYS A 32 13.63 1.84 6.30
CA LYS A 32 12.75 0.79 5.78
C LYS A 32 11.53 0.51 6.66
N ASP A 33 11.63 0.61 7.98
CA ASP A 33 10.50 0.29 8.88
C ASP A 33 9.53 1.45 9.10
N LYS A 34 9.89 2.66 8.64
CA LYS A 34 9.03 3.85 8.69
C LYS A 34 8.34 4.10 7.35
N ALA A 35 8.96 3.65 6.25
CA ALA A 35 8.40 3.79 4.92
C ALA A 35 7.02 3.10 4.81
N ILE A 36 6.09 3.76 4.14
CA ILE A 36 4.77 3.22 3.85
C ILE A 36 4.90 2.41 2.58
N LYS A 37 4.69 1.09 2.69
CA LYS A 37 4.87 0.15 1.58
C LYS A 37 3.52 -0.35 1.09
N ARG A 38 3.32 -0.34 -0.22
CA ARG A 38 2.14 -0.89 -0.88
C ARG A 38 2.61 -1.73 -2.06
N PHE A 39 2.22 -2.99 -2.05
CA PHE A 39 2.44 -3.85 -3.22
C PHE A 39 1.25 -3.68 -4.14
N HIS A 40 1.50 -3.15 -5.32
CA HIS A 40 0.49 -2.96 -6.34
C HIS A 40 0.63 -4.03 -7.39
N ILE A 41 -0.49 -4.70 -7.64
CA ILE A 41 -0.68 -5.65 -8.73
C ILE A 41 -1.71 -5.01 -9.63
N ARG A 42 -1.29 -4.64 -10.83
CA ARG A 42 -2.15 -4.06 -11.86
C ARG A 42 -1.97 -4.85 -13.14
N ASN A 43 -2.97 -4.88 -14.00
CA ASN A 43 -2.74 -5.35 -15.36
C ASN A 43 -1.86 -4.32 -16.07
N VAL A 44 -1.02 -4.78 -17.01
CA VAL A 44 -0.20 -3.87 -17.83
C VAL A 44 -1.09 -2.96 -18.68
N ILE A 45 -2.22 -3.51 -19.12
CA ILE A 45 -3.22 -2.83 -19.94
C ILE A 45 -4.36 -2.34 -19.03
N ASP A 46 -4.90 -1.16 -19.34
CA ASP A 46 -6.09 -0.64 -18.66
C ASP A 46 -7.35 -1.42 -19.06
N THR A 47 -8.31 -1.49 -18.15
CA THR A 47 -9.56 -2.24 -18.36
C THR A 47 -10.35 -1.77 -19.57
N ALA A 48 -10.30 -0.48 -19.93
CA ALA A 48 -11.02 0.05 -21.08
C ALA A 48 -10.43 -0.43 -22.42
N SER A 49 -9.12 -0.61 -22.51
CA SER A 49 -8.42 -1.03 -23.74
C SER A 49 -8.29 -2.54 -23.88
N PHE A 50 -8.89 -3.30 -22.95
CA PHE A 50 -8.75 -4.75 -22.90
C PHE A 50 -9.42 -5.42 -24.11
N ASP A 51 -10.58 -4.92 -24.54
CA ASP A 51 -11.34 -5.48 -25.64
C ASP A 51 -10.68 -5.17 -27.00
N ASP A 52 -10.15 -3.95 -27.18
CA ASP A 52 -9.44 -3.55 -28.40
C ASP A 52 -8.19 -4.41 -28.63
N ILE A 53 -7.43 -4.70 -27.56
CA ILE A 53 -6.21 -5.50 -27.66
C ILE A 53 -6.53 -6.97 -27.92
N LYS A 54 -7.64 -7.49 -27.39
CA LYS A 54 -8.10 -8.84 -27.70
C LYS A 54 -8.52 -8.99 -29.17
N LEU A 55 -9.22 -8.00 -29.72
CA LEU A 55 -9.59 -8.01 -31.14
C LEU A 55 -8.35 -7.90 -32.04
N ALA A 56 -7.35 -7.13 -31.61
CA ALA A 56 -6.10 -6.98 -32.35
C ALA A 56 -5.09 -8.12 -32.13
N SER A 57 -5.30 -9.01 -31.15
CA SER A 57 -4.35 -10.08 -30.86
C SER A 57 -4.51 -11.25 -31.83
N VAL A 58 -3.38 -11.82 -32.23
CA VAL A 58 -3.33 -13.02 -33.08
C VAL A 58 -3.74 -14.28 -32.32
N TYR A 59 -3.61 -14.27 -30.99
CA TYR A 59 -3.94 -15.39 -30.11
C TYR A 59 -5.42 -15.36 -29.72
N GLU A 60 -6.11 -16.51 -29.82
CA GLU A 60 -7.52 -16.66 -29.44
C GLU A 60 -7.73 -16.43 -27.94
N ASP A 61 -6.83 -16.98 -27.10
CA ASP A 61 -6.81 -16.79 -25.65
C ASP A 61 -5.59 -15.96 -25.22
N PHE A 62 -5.73 -14.63 -25.26
CA PHE A 62 -4.68 -13.73 -24.78
C PHE A 62 -4.87 -13.34 -23.30
N GLU A 63 -4.04 -13.92 -22.43
CA GLU A 63 -3.95 -13.49 -21.03
C GLU A 63 -3.00 -12.29 -20.88
N VAL A 64 -3.54 -11.17 -20.40
CA VAL A 64 -2.75 -9.96 -20.19
C VAL A 64 -1.82 -10.11 -18.97
N PRO A 65 -0.51 -9.82 -19.13
CA PRO A 65 0.43 -9.89 -18.02
C PRO A 65 0.13 -8.85 -16.94
N LYS A 66 0.55 -9.17 -15.72
CA LYS A 66 0.39 -8.30 -14.55
C LYS A 66 1.68 -7.53 -14.27
N PHE A 67 1.55 -6.24 -14.04
CA PHE A 67 2.61 -5.37 -13.54
C PHE A 67 2.67 -5.44 -12.01
N TYR A 68 3.83 -5.88 -11.51
CA TYR A 68 4.12 -6.04 -10.09
C TYR A 68 5.12 -4.97 -9.66
N TYR A 69 4.69 -4.09 -8.76
CA TYR A 69 5.55 -3.02 -8.28
C TYR A 69 5.28 -2.75 -6.80
N LYS A 70 6.38 -2.54 -6.08
CA LYS A 70 6.36 -2.33 -4.65
C LYS A 70 6.62 -0.85 -4.38
N LEU A 71 5.55 -0.09 -4.24
CA LEU A 71 5.65 1.32 -3.94
C LEU A 71 6.11 1.54 -2.50
N GLU A 72 7.16 2.35 -2.33
CA GLU A 72 7.74 2.69 -1.03
C GLU A 72 7.80 4.21 -0.84
N TYR A 73 6.94 4.73 0.04
CA TYR A 73 6.78 6.17 0.26
C TYR A 73 7.31 6.66 1.61
N CYS A 74 7.75 7.92 1.65
CA CYS A 74 7.91 8.67 2.89
C CYS A 74 6.53 9.07 3.47
N ILE A 75 6.51 9.45 4.75
CA ILE A 75 5.26 9.85 5.44
C ILE A 75 4.62 11.07 4.77
N SER A 76 5.42 12.06 4.35
CA SER A 76 4.93 13.30 3.74
C SER A 76 4.19 13.03 2.43
N CYS A 77 4.83 12.30 1.50
CA CYS A 77 4.22 11.95 0.21
C CYS A 77 2.99 11.07 0.39
N ALA A 78 3.03 10.10 1.31
CA ALA A 78 1.89 9.23 1.53
C ALA A 78 0.65 9.96 2.08
N VAL A 79 0.84 11.03 2.85
CA VAL A 79 -0.27 11.89 3.32
C VAL A 79 -0.75 12.81 2.18
N HIS A 80 0.17 13.41 1.43
CA HIS A 80 -0.16 14.30 0.31
C HIS A 80 -0.96 13.58 -0.79
N GLN A 81 -0.51 12.39 -1.20
CA GLN A 81 -1.19 11.53 -2.19
C GLN A 81 -2.38 10.77 -1.61
N ARG A 82 -2.74 11.02 -0.34
CA ARG A 82 -3.89 10.39 0.35
C ARG A 82 -3.83 8.86 0.42
N ILE A 83 -2.64 8.27 0.32
CA ILE A 83 -2.40 6.83 0.52
C ILE A 83 -2.66 6.45 1.99
N VAL A 84 -2.27 7.33 2.91
CA VAL A 84 -2.60 7.23 4.33
C VAL A 84 -3.30 8.51 4.77
N ARG A 85 -4.38 8.37 5.55
CA ARG A 85 -5.17 9.49 6.07
C ARG A 85 -4.99 9.63 7.58
N SER A 86 -5.25 10.83 8.10
CA SER A 86 -5.35 11.04 9.54
C SER A 86 -6.55 10.26 10.08
N ARG A 87 -6.39 9.67 11.27
CA ARG A 87 -7.39 8.87 11.96
C ARG A 87 -7.55 9.35 13.41
N SER A 88 -8.70 9.05 14.01
CA SER A 88 -9.01 9.31 15.42
C SER A 88 -7.98 8.67 16.36
N ALA A 89 -7.96 9.03 17.64
CA ALA A 89 -7.00 8.47 18.59
C ALA A 89 -7.15 6.94 18.73
N GLU A 90 -8.39 6.45 18.69
CA GLU A 90 -8.76 5.04 18.82
C GLU A 90 -8.39 4.26 17.56
N ASP A 91 -8.85 4.73 16.40
CA ASP A 91 -8.63 4.08 15.09
C ASP A 91 -7.14 4.00 14.71
N ARG A 92 -6.25 4.78 15.33
CA ARG A 92 -4.80 4.66 15.12
C ARG A 92 -4.26 3.32 15.56
N LYS A 93 -4.93 2.63 16.51
CA LYS A 93 -4.53 1.33 17.03
C LYS A 93 -4.84 0.21 16.02
N ASP A 94 -5.78 0.42 15.12
CA ASP A 94 -6.15 -0.55 14.09
C ASP A 94 -5.02 -0.78 13.10
N ARG A 95 -4.60 -2.04 13.01
CA ARG A 95 -3.54 -2.54 12.12
C ARG A 95 -4.07 -3.40 10.98
N SER A 96 -5.38 -3.65 10.93
CA SER A 96 -6.03 -4.39 9.84
C SER A 96 -5.97 -3.59 8.53
N ASN A 97 -5.77 -4.30 7.42
CA ASN A 97 -5.87 -3.73 6.08
C ASN A 97 -7.36 -3.42 5.78
N PRO A 98 -7.71 -2.36 5.01
CA PRO A 98 -9.08 -2.15 4.54
C PRO A 98 -9.75 -3.40 3.93
N PHE A 99 -9.01 -4.25 3.21
CA PHE A 99 -9.57 -5.50 2.67
C PHE A 99 -9.98 -6.49 3.77
N THR A 100 -9.13 -6.67 4.79
CA THR A 100 -9.46 -7.55 5.93
C THR A 100 -10.60 -6.97 6.77
N ARG A 101 -10.68 -5.64 6.89
CA ARG A 101 -11.76 -4.95 7.60
C ARG A 101 -13.12 -5.16 6.91
N LYS A 102 -13.20 -4.99 5.59
CA LYS A 102 -14.45 -5.21 4.82
C LYS A 102 -14.95 -6.65 4.94
N ARG A 103 -14.04 -7.63 4.91
CA ARG A 103 -14.42 -9.04 5.05
C ARG A 103 -15.01 -9.33 6.45
N GLN A 104 -14.41 -8.79 7.50
CA GLN A 104 -14.90 -8.95 8.88
C GLN A 104 -16.27 -8.32 9.09
N THR A 105 -16.51 -7.11 8.54
CA THR A 105 -17.81 -6.44 8.67
C THR A 105 -18.92 -7.15 7.90
N LEU A 106 -18.61 -7.77 6.75
CA LEU A 106 -19.59 -8.56 6.01
C LEU A 106 -19.97 -9.84 6.76
N LEU A 107 -18.98 -10.51 7.36
CA LEU A 107 -19.20 -11.73 8.16
C LEU A 107 -20.01 -11.47 9.43
N SER A 108 -19.84 -10.32 10.07
CA SER A 108 -20.62 -9.94 11.28
C SER A 108 -22.03 -9.43 10.97
N ALA A 109 -22.33 -9.09 9.72
CA ALA A 109 -23.65 -8.61 9.29
C ALA A 109 -24.56 -9.74 8.77
N SER A 110 -24.00 -10.92 8.51
CA SER A 110 -24.70 -12.14 8.08
C SER A 110 -25.13 -13.04 9.25
N SER A 111 -24.92 -12.60 10.49
CA SER A 111 -25.22 -13.28 11.75
C SER A 111 -26.09 -12.38 12.61
#